data_AF-A0A1G2PNC3-F1
#
_entry.id   AF-A0A1G2PNC3-F1
#
_cell.length_a   1.000
_cell.length_b   1.000
_cell.length_c   1.000
_cell.angle_alpha   90.00
_cell.angle_beta   90.00
_cell.angle_gamma   90.00
#
_symmetry.space_group_name_H-M   'P 1'
#
loop_
_entity.id
_entity.type
_entity.pdbx_description
1 polymer ?
#
loop_
_entity_poly.entity_id
_entity_poly.type
_entity_poly.pdbx_seq_one_letter_code
_entity_poly.pdbx_strand_id
1 'polypeptide(L)'
;MKNKKIIFLIGGAIFLAIIFIYGFKSPESAGNGVVAVGDQAVNGVSGESAPNEGDEILKILSALNKVNLKTDFFEDKLFLSLEDLSVPPTEGEMGRNNPFAAY
;
A
#
# COMPACT_ATOMS: atom_id res chain seq x y z
N MET A 1 55.40 -14.76 -12.23
CA MET A 1 54.46 -13.74 -12.78
C MET A 1 53.04 -14.26 -13.04
N LYS A 2 52.83 -15.58 -13.28
CA LYS A 2 51.50 -16.15 -13.58
C LYS A 2 50.49 -16.00 -12.42
N ASN A 3 50.96 -16.16 -11.18
CA ASN A 3 50.10 -16.14 -9.99
C ASN A 3 49.58 -14.73 -9.66
N LYS A 4 50.38 -13.69 -9.96
CA LYS A 4 49.99 -12.28 -9.77
C LYS A 4 48.86 -11.87 -10.72
N LYS A 5 48.84 -12.42 -11.94
CA LYS A 5 47.76 -12.18 -12.92
C LYS A 5 46.44 -12.82 -12.48
N ILE A 6 46.50 -14.01 -11.87
CA ILE A 6 45.33 -14.73 -11.35
C ILE A 6 44.71 -13.99 -10.16
N ILE A 7 45.54 -13.50 -9.23
CA ILE A 7 45.07 -12.71 -8.08
C ILE A 7 44.41 -11.41 -8.54
N PHE A 8 44.96 -10.75 -9.56
CA PHE A 8 44.37 -9.52 -10.11
C PHE A 8 43.04 -9.79 -10.84
N LEU A 9 42.93 -10.93 -11.53
CA LEU A 9 41.71 -11.33 -12.22
C LEU A 9 40.58 -11.66 -11.24
N ILE A 10 40.89 -12.36 -10.14
CA ILE A 10 39.94 -12.66 -9.07
C ILE A 10 39.52 -11.38 -8.34
N GLY A 11 40.47 -10.50 -8.02
CA GLY A 11 40.16 -9.20 -7.40
C GLY A 11 39.28 -8.31 -8.29
N GLY A 12 39.55 -8.28 -9.59
CA GLY A 12 38.73 -7.56 -10.57
C GLY A 12 37.30 -8.12 -10.67
N ALA A 13 37.14 -9.43 -10.64
CA ALA A 13 35.82 -10.08 -10.67
C ALA A 13 35.00 -9.77 -9.41
N ILE A 14 35.62 -9.80 -8.23
CA ILE A 14 34.97 -9.45 -6.96
C ILE A 14 34.56 -7.97 -6.94
N PHE A 15 35.43 -7.08 -7.41
CA PHE A 15 35.15 -5.65 -7.50
C PHE A 15 33.96 -5.35 -8.43
N LEU A 16 33.89 -6.02 -9.60
CA LEU A 16 32.76 -5.91 -10.52
C LEU A 16 31.45 -6.42 -9.92
N ALA A 17 31.49 -7.53 -9.18
CA ALA A 17 30.31 -8.08 -8.50
C ALA A 17 29.76 -7.11 -7.44
N ILE A 18 30.63 -6.44 -6.67
CA ILE A 18 30.24 -5.44 -5.68
C ILE A 18 29.55 -4.24 -6.37
N ILE A 19 30.13 -3.73 -7.45
CA ILE A 19 29.52 -2.62 -8.21
C ILE A 19 28.16 -3.04 -8.79
N PHE A 20 28.01 -4.29 -9.24
CA PHE A 20 26.73 -4.75 -9.77
C PHE A 20 25.65 -4.84 -8.70
N ILE A 21 25.97 -5.36 -7.51
CA ILE A 21 25.03 -5.52 -6.39
C ILE A 21 24.62 -4.16 -5.81
N TYR A 22 25.59 -3.24 -5.65
CA TYR A 22 25.35 -1.95 -5.00
C TYR A 22 25.02 -0.82 -5.97
N GLY A 23 25.45 -0.91 -7.23
CA GLY A 23 25.21 0.11 -8.26
C GLY A 23 23.90 -0.05 -9.02
N PHE A 24 23.31 -1.25 -9.08
CA PHE A 24 21.97 -1.47 -9.64
C PHE A 24 20.85 -1.46 -8.60
N LYS A 25 21.16 -1.26 -7.32
CA LYS A 25 20.14 -0.82 -6.36
C LYS A 25 19.77 0.62 -6.71
N SER A 26 18.74 0.77 -7.55
CA SER A 26 18.07 2.05 -7.75
C SER A 26 17.81 2.68 -6.37
N PRO A 27 18.03 3.98 -6.20
CA PRO A 27 17.50 4.65 -5.02
C PRO A 27 16.01 4.38 -5.02
N GLU A 28 15.49 3.75 -3.97
CA GLU A 28 14.06 3.85 -3.68
C GLU A 28 13.78 5.34 -3.71
N SER A 29 13.08 5.80 -4.75
CA SER A 29 12.51 7.12 -4.75
C SER A 29 11.72 7.19 -3.45
N ALA A 30 12.20 8.01 -2.51
CA ALA A 30 11.42 8.51 -1.40
C ALA A 30 10.28 9.35 -2.01
N GLY A 31 9.30 8.66 -2.60
CA GLY A 31 8.00 9.21 -2.86
C GLY A 31 7.37 9.36 -1.50
N ASN A 32 7.39 10.57 -0.96
CA ASN A 32 6.42 11.00 0.04
C ASN A 32 5.04 10.79 -0.57
N GLY A 33 4.48 9.60 -0.38
CA GLY A 33 3.12 9.24 -0.75
C GLY A 33 2.14 9.89 0.22
N VAL A 34 2.03 11.22 0.14
CA VAL A 34 0.80 11.92 0.53
C VAL A 34 0.07 12.17 -0.78
N VAL A 35 -0.81 11.23 -1.15
CA VAL A 35 -1.86 11.52 -2.11
C VAL A 35 -2.89 12.36 -1.34
N ALA A 36 -2.73 13.67 -1.40
CA ALA A 36 -3.79 14.58 -1.03
C ALA A 36 -4.91 14.41 -2.06
N VAL A 37 -6.02 13.79 -1.65
CA VAL A 37 -7.30 13.92 -2.35
C VAL A 37 -7.76 15.35 -2.09
N GLY A 38 -7.39 16.25 -3.00
CA GLY A 38 -7.65 17.67 -2.90
C GLY A 38 -7.83 18.29 -4.27
N ASP A 39 -9.08 18.24 -4.73
CA ASP A 39 -9.74 19.16 -5.66
C ASP A 39 -8.82 19.97 -6.60
N GLN A 40 -8.32 19.32 -7.65
CA GLN A 40 -7.79 20.02 -8.81
C GLN A 40 -8.97 20.39 -9.71
N ALA A 41 -9.37 21.66 -9.62
CA ALA A 41 -10.29 22.33 -10.52
C ALA A 41 -10.00 21.99 -11.99
N VAL A 42 -10.81 21.12 -12.58
CA VAL A 42 -10.81 20.84 -14.02
C VAL A 42 -11.60 21.95 -14.70
N ASN A 43 -10.87 22.97 -15.14
CA ASN A 43 -11.39 23.96 -16.07
C ASN A 43 -11.34 23.35 -17.48
N GLY A 44 -12.50 22.90 -17.95
CA GLY A 44 -12.82 22.68 -19.37
C GLY A 44 -12.36 21.35 -19.97
N VAL A 45 -13.28 20.39 -20.03
CA VAL A 45 -13.72 19.72 -21.27
C VAL A 45 -15.15 19.25 -21.03
N SER A 46 -16.03 19.67 -21.92
CA SER A 46 -17.43 19.31 -22.01
C SER A 46 -17.65 17.81 -22.18
N GLY A 47 -18.51 17.24 -21.34
CA GLY A 47 -19.33 16.08 -21.68
C GLY A 47 -18.66 14.71 -21.63
N GLU A 48 -18.29 14.26 -20.44
CA GLU A 48 -18.18 12.83 -20.17
C GLU A 48 -18.94 12.56 -18.87
N SER A 49 -19.85 11.59 -18.93
CA SER A 49 -20.69 11.13 -17.82
C SER A 49 -19.88 10.99 -16.54
N ALA A 50 -20.46 11.43 -15.42
CA ALA A 50 -19.92 11.23 -14.09
C ALA A 50 -19.33 9.80 -13.98
N PRO A 51 -18.08 9.64 -13.52
CA PRO A 51 -17.51 8.32 -13.36
C PRO A 51 -18.42 7.57 -12.40
N ASN A 52 -18.98 6.44 -12.85
CA ASN A 52 -19.74 5.55 -12.00
C ASN A 52 -18.79 5.10 -10.89
N GLU A 53 -18.87 5.70 -9.71
CA GLU A 53 -18.03 5.39 -8.54
C GLU A 53 -18.00 3.89 -8.22
N GLY A 54 -19.05 3.15 -8.59
CA GLY A 54 -19.12 1.70 -8.49
C GLY A 54 -18.13 0.94 -9.37
N ASP A 55 -17.87 1.41 -10.59
CA ASP A 55 -16.95 0.75 -11.53
C ASP A 55 -15.49 0.88 -11.07
N GLU A 56 -15.15 2.00 -10.42
CA GLU A 56 -13.82 2.22 -9.84
C GLU A 56 -13.56 1.28 -8.65
N ILE A 57 -14.54 1.09 -7.78
CA ILE A 57 -14.45 0.14 -6.66
C ILE A 57 -14.25 -1.28 -7.18
N LEU A 58 -15.06 -1.71 -8.17
CA LEU A 58 -14.92 -3.05 -8.76
C LEU A 58 -13.55 -3.24 -9.42
N LYS A 59 -13.01 -2.21 -10.06
CA LYS A 59 -11.67 -2.22 -10.66
C LYS A 59 -10.58 -2.34 -9.59
N ILE A 60 -10.67 -1.58 -8.50
CA ILE A 60 -9.73 -1.66 -7.36
C ILE A 60 -9.79 -3.04 -6.72
N LEU A 61 -11.00 -3.57 -6.48
CA LEU A 61 -11.19 -4.91 -5.92
C LEU A 61 -10.64 -6.01 -6.85
N SER A 62 -10.80 -5.87 -8.17
CA SER A 62 -10.25 -6.81 -9.15
C SER A 62 -8.72 -6.74 -9.26
N ALA A 63 -8.12 -5.59 -8.97
CA ALA A 63 -6.67 -5.36 -9.02
C ALA A 63 -5.96 -5.74 -7.71
N LEU A 64 -6.71 -5.88 -6.61
CA LEU A 64 -6.19 -6.29 -5.31
C LEU A 64 -5.89 -7.79 -5.29
N ASN A 65 -4.72 -8.16 -5.81
CA ASN A 65 -4.17 -9.51 -5.68
C ASN A 65 -3.62 -9.77 -4.25
N LYS A 66 -3.14 -8.72 -3.58
CA LYS A 66 -2.60 -8.82 -2.22
C LYS A 66 -2.84 -7.52 -1.46
N VAL A 67 -3.43 -7.63 -0.28
CA VAL A 67 -3.54 -6.53 0.69
C VAL A 67 -2.42 -6.71 1.71
N ASN A 68 -1.43 -5.80 1.70
CA ASN A 68 -0.45 -5.72 2.79
C ASN A 68 -0.90 -4.64 3.76
N LEU A 69 -1.31 -5.05 4.95
CA LEU A 69 -1.54 -4.13 6.06
C LEU A 69 -0.20 -3.86 6.75
N LYS A 70 0.07 -2.59 7.03
CA LYS A 70 1.22 -2.20 7.85
C LYS A 70 0.91 -2.53 9.30
N THR A 71 1.30 -3.74 9.73
CA THR A 71 0.99 -4.26 11.06
C THR A 71 1.77 -3.55 12.17
N ASP A 72 2.92 -2.97 11.83
CA ASP A 72 3.81 -2.28 12.78
C ASP A 72 3.12 -1.08 13.45
N PHE A 73 2.08 -0.53 12.82
CA PHE A 73 1.26 0.53 13.42
C PHE A 73 0.56 0.06 14.71
N PHE A 74 0.14 -1.21 14.76
CA PHE A 74 -0.52 -1.79 15.94
C PHE A 74 0.45 -2.05 17.09
N GLU A 75 1.76 -2.00 16.84
CA GLU A 75 2.82 -2.14 17.83
C GLU A 75 3.30 -0.78 18.37
N ASP A 76 2.81 0.34 17.81
CA ASP A 76 3.17 1.67 18.25
C ASP A 76 2.69 1.91 19.70
N LYS A 77 3.56 2.49 20.54
CA LYS A 77 3.22 2.85 21.92
C LYS A 77 2.03 3.80 22.00
N LEU A 78 1.87 4.71 21.04
CA LEU A 78 0.72 5.60 20.94
C LEU A 78 -0.56 4.80 20.67
N PHE A 79 -0.52 3.85 19.74
CA PHE A 79 -1.67 2.99 19.44
C PHE A 79 -2.05 2.13 20.64
N LEU A 80 -1.07 1.53 21.31
CA LEU A 80 -1.28 0.72 22.52
C LEU A 80 -1.76 1.54 23.73
N SER A 81 -1.55 2.85 23.72
CA SER A 81 -2.03 3.75 24.77
C SER A 81 -3.48 4.21 24.58
N LEU A 82 -4.12 3.87 23.47
CA LEU A 82 -5.50 4.22 23.22
C LEU A 82 -6.41 3.49 24.20
N GLU A 83 -7.17 4.27 24.96
CA GLU A 83 -8.18 3.77 25.87
C GLU A 83 -9.44 3.42 25.08
N ASP A 84 -10.01 2.25 25.36
CA ASP A 84 -11.30 1.87 24.81
C ASP A 84 -12.40 2.62 25.57
N LEU A 85 -12.93 3.66 24.92
CA LEU A 85 -14.05 4.46 25.42
C LEU A 85 -15.40 3.97 24.88
N SER A 86 -15.44 2.77 24.27
CA SER A 86 -16.70 2.21 23.80
C SER A 86 -17.63 1.90 24.98
N VAL A 87 -18.89 2.30 24.82
CA VAL A 87 -19.95 1.90 25.72
C VAL A 87 -20.60 0.66 25.11
N PRO A 88 -20.74 -0.45 25.86
CA PRO A 88 -21.45 -1.61 25.36
C PRO A 88 -22.86 -1.18 24.95
N PRO A 89 -23.33 -1.62 23.77
CA PRO A 89 -24.67 -1.26 23.32
C PRO A 89 -25.69 -1.76 24.34
N THR A 90 -26.66 -0.91 24.66
CA THR A 90 -27.81 -1.33 25.48
C THR A 90 -28.52 -2.46 24.76
N GLU A 91 -28.89 -3.52 25.48
CA GLU A 91 -29.73 -4.58 24.92
C GLU A 91 -31.07 -3.97 24.48
N GLY A 92 -31.23 -3.77 23.16
CA GLY A 92 -32.49 -3.41 22.53
C GLY A 92 -33.29 -4.66 22.19
N GLU A 93 -34.59 -4.49 21.92
CA GLU A 93 -35.43 -5.59 21.42
C GLU A 93 -34.75 -6.22 20.19
N MET A 94 -34.33 -7.48 20.32
CA MET A 94 -33.66 -8.17 19.23
C MET A 94 -34.64 -8.37 18.07
N GLY A 95 -34.37 -7.71 16.95
CA GLY A 95 -34.99 -7.98 15.67
C GLY A 95 -36.33 -7.26 15.43
N ARG A 96 -36.41 -6.60 14.27
CA ARG A 96 -37.69 -6.44 13.55
C ARG A 96 -37.87 -7.63 12.64
N ASN A 97 -39.10 -8.14 12.54
CA ASN A 97 -39.44 -9.14 11.53
C ASN A 97 -38.94 -8.67 10.15
N ASN A 98 -38.16 -9.52 9.48
CA ASN A 98 -37.63 -9.23 8.15
C ASN A 98 -38.82 -9.10 7.17
N PRO A 99 -39.09 -7.90 6.62
CA PRO A 99 -40.22 -7.70 5.70
C PRO A 99 -40.01 -8.39 4.35
N PHE A 100 -38.83 -8.93 4.09
CA PHE A 100 -38.47 -9.65 2.86
C PHE A 100 -38.37 -11.17 3.04
N ALA A 101 -38.62 -11.71 4.24
CA ALA A 101 -38.54 -13.15 4.48
C ALA A 101 -39.73 -13.95 3.88
N ALA A 102 -40.72 -13.27 3.30
CA ALA A 102 -41.97 -13.88 2.84
C ALA A 102 -42.02 -14.22 1.32
N TYR A 103 -40.88 -14.18 0.62
CA TYR A 103 -40.80 -14.52 -0.81
C TYR A 103 -39.85 -15.69 -1.07
#